data_AF-A0A7Y9BFQ7-F1
#
_entry.id   AF-A0A7Y9BFQ7-F1
#
_cell.length_a   1.000
_cell.length_b   1.000
_cell.length_c   1.000
_cell.angle_alpha   90.00
_cell.angle_beta   90.00
_cell.angle_gamma   90.00
#
_symmetry.space_group_name_H-M   'P 1'
#
loop_
_entity.id
_entity.type
_entity.pdbx_description
1 polymer ?
#
loop_
_entity_poly.entity_id
_entity_poly.type
_entity_poly.pdbx_seq_one_letter_code
_entity_poly.pdbx_strand_id
1 'polypeptide(L)'
;MKKMRHLPFAKIQDIPKQELSPLFSRLLENEKYLLRNAFYKISRDVTDTCSKAECEKLISSPPPETLLLYFSDRTIIALFNGEEVSLTQDQGYMLSYFLIKSSEEHPATRHDFSVVDTIRPNTYIQSVNRLRNRMSNRGFPSFIQRTRFQEEAAYYYDESYPFYIMYRVDDEIEYR
;
A
#
# COMPACT_ATOMS: atom_id res chain seq x y z
N MET A 1 -64.28 -26.10 -13.39
CA MET A 1 -63.54 -26.61 -12.20
C MET A 1 -62.04 -26.45 -12.41
N LYS A 2 -61.39 -25.55 -11.67
CA LYS A 2 -60.10 -25.75 -10.97
C LYS A 2 -59.77 -24.46 -10.23
N LYS A 3 -60.05 -24.44 -8.92
CA LYS A 3 -59.63 -23.39 -7.99
C LYS A 3 -58.10 -23.45 -7.86
N MET A 4 -57.39 -22.38 -8.25
CA MET A 4 -56.00 -22.19 -7.83
C MET A 4 -56.00 -21.83 -6.35
N ARG A 5 -55.35 -22.67 -5.55
CA ARG A 5 -55.16 -22.46 -4.12
C ARG A 5 -54.18 -21.31 -3.93
N HIS A 6 -54.63 -20.22 -3.31
CA HIS A 6 -53.74 -19.22 -2.75
C HIS A 6 -52.81 -19.91 -1.74
N LEU A 7 -51.51 -19.89 -2.02
CA LEU A 7 -50.49 -20.16 -1.01
C LEU A 7 -50.59 -19.04 0.03
N PRO A 8 -50.69 -19.35 1.34
CA PRO A 8 -50.59 -18.33 2.36
C PRO A 8 -49.20 -17.71 2.25
N PHE A 9 -49.14 -16.40 2.05
CA PHE A 9 -47.96 -15.61 2.34
C PHE A 9 -47.51 -16.01 3.74
N ALA A 10 -46.40 -16.73 3.83
CA ALA A 10 -45.75 -16.98 5.09
C ALA A 10 -45.50 -15.60 5.69
N LYS A 11 -46.21 -15.29 6.77
CA LYS A 11 -45.90 -14.16 7.63
C LYS A 11 -44.40 -14.26 7.87
N ILE A 12 -43.65 -13.30 7.33
CA ILE A 12 -42.30 -13.02 7.80
C ILE A 12 -42.52 -12.78 9.27
N GLN A 13 -42.23 -13.80 10.09
CA GLN A 13 -42.27 -13.66 11.52
C GLN A 13 -41.32 -12.51 11.81
N ASP A 14 -41.88 -11.42 12.34
CA ASP A 14 -41.09 -10.35 12.91
C ASP A 14 -40.11 -11.02 13.87
N ILE A 15 -38.85 -11.09 13.44
CA ILE A 15 -37.76 -11.59 14.28
C ILE A 15 -37.85 -10.71 15.53
N PRO A 16 -38.14 -11.29 16.70
CA PRO A 16 -38.24 -10.50 17.91
C PRO A 16 -36.98 -9.65 17.98
N LYS A 17 -37.11 -8.36 18.28
CA LYS A 17 -36.00 -7.52 18.75
C LYS A 17 -35.54 -8.09 20.10
N GLN A 18 -35.00 -9.31 20.07
CA GLN A 18 -34.25 -9.92 21.15
C GLN A 18 -33.20 -8.89 21.48
N GLU A 19 -33.24 -8.43 22.73
CA GLU A 19 -32.20 -7.62 23.34
C GLU A 19 -30.86 -8.21 22.92
N LEU A 20 -30.20 -7.54 21.97
CA LEU A 20 -28.91 -7.99 21.48
C LEU A 20 -28.01 -8.02 22.71
N SER A 21 -27.54 -9.22 23.06
CA SER A 21 -26.66 -9.40 24.21
C SER A 21 -25.54 -8.35 24.14
N PRO A 22 -25.13 -7.74 25.27
CA PRO A 22 -23.99 -6.83 25.30
C PRO A 22 -22.73 -7.41 24.61
N LEU A 23 -22.60 -8.74 24.57
CA LEU A 23 -21.55 -9.44 23.82
C LEU A 23 -21.68 -9.28 22.30
N PHE A 24 -22.89 -9.34 21.74
CA PHE A 24 -23.13 -9.16 20.31
C PHE A 24 -22.80 -7.73 19.86
N SER A 25 -23.18 -6.72 20.65
CA SER A 25 -22.82 -5.33 20.37
C SER A 25 -21.30 -5.12 20.40
N ARG A 26 -20.60 -5.71 21.37
CA ARG A 26 -19.13 -5.69 21.44
C ARG A 26 -18.47 -6.40 20.26
N LEU A 27 -19.02 -7.51 19.80
CA LEU A 27 -18.52 -8.20 18.59
C LEU A 27 -18.65 -7.31 17.35
N LEU A 28 -19.80 -6.66 17.15
CA LEU A 28 -20.00 -5.73 16.05
C LEU A 28 -19.08 -4.50 16.13
N GLU A 29 -18.84 -3.97 17.34
CA GLU A 29 -17.90 -2.87 17.55
C GLU A 29 -16.47 -3.30 17.20
N ASN A 30 -16.06 -4.50 17.61
CA ASN A 30 -14.76 -5.07 17.27
C ASN A 30 -14.60 -5.30 15.76
N GLU A 31 -15.60 -5.89 15.10
CA GLU A 31 -15.57 -6.07 13.63
C GLU A 31 -15.45 -4.73 12.90
N LYS A 32 -16.23 -3.72 13.32
CA LYS A 32 -16.12 -2.37 12.76
C LYS A 32 -14.75 -1.76 13.01
N TYR A 33 -14.16 -1.97 14.18
CA TYR A 33 -12.82 -1.48 14.49
C TYR A 33 -11.76 -2.14 13.62
N LEU A 34 -11.81 -3.47 13.44
CA LEU A 34 -10.91 -4.21 12.58
C LEU A 34 -11.02 -3.76 11.11
N LEU A 35 -12.24 -3.55 10.61
CA LEU A 35 -12.46 -3.05 9.25
C LEU A 35 -11.96 -1.63 9.05
N ARG A 36 -12.03 -0.78 10.08
CA ARG A 36 -11.57 0.62 10.05
C ARG A 36 -10.06 0.76 10.09
N ASN A 37 -9.35 -0.23 10.60
CA ASN A 37 -7.91 -0.20 10.80
C ASN A 37 -7.23 -1.38 10.08
N ALA A 38 -7.75 -1.73 8.90
CA ALA A 38 -7.28 -2.91 8.16
C ALA A 38 -5.96 -2.67 7.42
N PHE A 39 -5.62 -1.40 7.14
CA PHE A 39 -4.42 -1.00 6.42
C PHE A 39 -3.63 0.02 7.22
N TYR A 40 -2.31 -0.05 7.13
CA TYR A 40 -1.43 1.07 7.44
C TYR A 40 -1.40 2.04 6.25
N LYS A 41 -1.33 3.33 6.55
CA LYS A 41 -1.09 4.43 5.63
C LYS A 41 0.07 5.25 6.16
N ILE A 42 1.21 5.14 5.48
CA ILE A 42 2.46 5.83 5.83
C ILE A 42 2.65 7.02 4.89
N SER A 43 2.94 8.17 5.48
CA SER A 43 3.59 9.32 4.82
C SER A 43 4.94 9.58 5.49
N ARG A 44 5.62 10.67 5.11
CA ARG A 44 6.90 11.05 5.71
C ARG A 44 6.84 11.15 7.24
N ASP A 45 5.82 11.82 7.77
CA ASP A 45 5.77 12.19 9.19
C ASP A 45 4.79 11.32 9.99
N VAL A 46 3.88 10.61 9.31
CA VAL A 46 2.74 9.97 9.96
C VAL A 46 2.60 8.53 9.47
N THR A 47 2.49 7.61 10.43
CA THR A 47 1.92 6.28 10.21
C THR A 47 0.57 6.23 10.89
N ASP A 48 -0.48 6.03 10.10
CA ASP A 48 -1.86 5.94 10.58
C ASP A 48 -2.50 4.64 10.07
N THR A 49 -3.66 4.28 10.60
CA THR A 49 -4.45 3.17 10.11
C THR A 49 -5.69 3.66 9.36
N CYS A 50 -6.07 2.94 8.31
CA CYS A 50 -7.27 3.24 7.55
C CYS A 50 -7.99 1.96 7.09
N SER A 51 -9.23 2.16 6.68
CA SER A 51 -10.07 1.12 6.10
C SER A 51 -9.71 0.86 4.65
N LYS A 52 -10.08 -0.32 4.16
CA LYS A 52 -9.98 -0.65 2.72
C LYS A 52 -10.68 0.38 1.83
N ALA A 53 -11.87 0.85 2.24
CA ALA A 53 -12.64 1.83 1.49
C ALA A 53 -11.92 3.18 1.37
N GLU A 54 -11.16 3.58 2.39
CA GLU A 54 -10.35 4.80 2.34
C GLU A 54 -9.14 4.63 1.42
N CYS A 55 -8.48 3.46 1.43
CA CYS A 55 -7.43 3.14 0.45
C CYS A 55 -7.99 3.18 -0.98
N GLU A 56 -9.12 2.51 -1.24
CA GLU A 56 -9.76 2.49 -2.56
C GLU A 56 -10.18 3.88 -3.02
N LYS A 57 -10.63 4.74 -2.10
CA LYS A 57 -10.93 6.15 -2.40
C LYS A 57 -9.67 6.94 -2.78
N LEU A 58 -8.57 6.76 -2.05
CA LEU A 58 -7.28 7.38 -2.38
C LEU A 58 -6.74 6.91 -3.72
N ILE A 59 -6.92 5.64 -4.07
CA ILE A 59 -6.53 5.07 -5.36
C ILE A 59 -7.41 5.61 -6.49
N SER A 60 -8.72 5.70 -6.26
CA SER A 60 -9.69 6.15 -7.28
C SER A 60 -9.63 7.67 -7.53
N SER A 61 -9.19 8.43 -6.53
CA SER A 61 -9.08 9.89 -6.58
C SER A 61 -7.82 10.34 -5.84
N PRO A 62 -6.63 10.05 -6.39
CA PRO A 62 -5.38 10.40 -5.76
C PRO A 62 -5.22 11.93 -5.71
N PRO A 63 -4.65 12.48 -4.63
CA PRO A 63 -4.29 13.89 -4.63
C PRO A 63 -3.32 14.20 -5.78
N PRO A 64 -3.39 15.40 -6.36
CA PRO A 64 -2.50 15.79 -7.45
C PRO A 64 -1.04 15.76 -6.98
N GLU A 65 -0.14 15.43 -7.90
CA GLU A 65 1.32 15.40 -7.69
C GLU A 65 1.75 14.56 -6.49
N THR A 66 0.99 13.50 -6.18
CA THR A 66 1.25 12.62 -5.04
C THR A 66 1.58 11.22 -5.53
N LEU A 67 2.65 10.64 -4.97
CA LEU A 67 3.02 9.24 -5.20
C LEU A 67 2.19 8.34 -4.29
N LEU A 68 1.47 7.38 -4.84
CA LEU A 68 0.83 6.34 -4.04
C LEU A 68 1.50 5.00 -4.33
N LEU A 69 1.82 4.26 -3.28
CA LEU A 69 2.29 2.88 -3.36
C LEU A 69 1.34 2.00 -2.55
N TYR A 70 0.63 1.12 -3.24
CA TYR A 70 -0.36 0.25 -2.62
C TYR A 70 0.06 -1.22 -2.74
N PHE A 71 0.27 -1.84 -1.60
CA PHE A 71 0.47 -3.27 -1.45
C PHE A 71 -0.89 -3.91 -1.20
N SER A 72 -1.40 -4.60 -2.22
CA SER A 72 -2.60 -5.42 -2.10
C SER A 72 -2.23 -6.91 -2.03
N ASP A 73 -3.21 -7.75 -1.68
CA ASP A 73 -3.05 -9.21 -1.59
C ASP A 73 -2.48 -9.86 -2.86
N ARG A 74 -2.70 -9.25 -4.04
CA ARG A 74 -2.37 -9.85 -5.35
C ARG A 74 -1.36 -9.07 -6.15
N THR A 75 -1.31 -7.76 -5.95
CA THR A 75 -0.52 -6.84 -6.78
C THR A 75 0.03 -5.70 -5.94
N ILE A 76 1.24 -5.27 -6.28
CA ILE A 76 1.79 -4.01 -5.80
C ILE A 76 1.67 -3.03 -6.94
N ILE A 77 1.03 -1.89 -6.69
CA ILE A 77 0.81 -0.85 -7.68
C ILE A 77 1.36 0.47 -7.16
N ALA A 78 2.04 1.21 -8.04
CA ALA A 78 2.35 2.60 -7.82
C ALA A 78 1.46 3.47 -8.71
N LEU A 79 0.97 4.60 -8.17
CA LEU A 79 0.15 5.57 -8.88
C LEU A 79 0.75 6.97 -8.79
N PHE A 80 0.66 7.73 -9.87
CA PHE A 80 1.01 9.15 -9.90
C PHE A 80 0.22 9.86 -11.00
N ASN A 81 -0.51 10.92 -10.66
CA ASN A 81 -1.28 11.73 -11.62
C ASN A 81 -2.16 10.92 -12.60
N GLY A 82 -2.80 9.85 -12.11
CA GLY A 82 -3.68 8.98 -12.90
C GLY A 82 -2.96 7.88 -13.68
N GLU A 83 -1.62 7.89 -13.71
CA GLU A 83 -0.84 6.79 -14.27
C GLU A 83 -0.63 5.70 -13.22
N GLU A 84 -0.73 4.45 -13.66
CA GLU A 84 -0.57 3.26 -12.81
C GLU A 84 0.53 2.35 -13.34
N VAL A 85 1.34 1.81 -12.43
CA VAL A 85 2.36 0.81 -12.75
C VAL A 85 2.36 -0.34 -11.74
N SER A 86 2.29 -1.56 -12.26
CA SER A 86 2.45 -2.76 -11.43
C SER A 86 3.93 -3.07 -11.17
N LEU A 87 4.27 -3.26 -9.90
CA LEU A 87 5.61 -3.55 -9.41
C LEU A 87 5.73 -5.01 -8.97
N THR A 88 6.93 -5.56 -9.08
CA THR A 88 7.25 -6.82 -8.38
C THR A 88 7.41 -6.56 -6.88
N GLN A 89 7.42 -7.61 -6.07
CA GLN A 89 7.67 -7.51 -4.63
C GLN A 89 8.95 -6.75 -4.30
N ASP A 90 10.09 -7.15 -4.89
CA ASP A 90 11.38 -6.47 -4.71
C ASP A 90 11.33 -4.99 -5.12
N GLN A 91 10.59 -4.66 -6.19
CA GLN A 91 10.46 -3.28 -6.65
C GLN A 91 9.58 -2.45 -5.72
N GLY A 92 8.51 -3.03 -5.18
CA GLY A 92 7.66 -2.41 -4.18
C GLY A 92 8.44 -2.08 -2.92
N TYR A 93 9.16 -3.05 -2.37
CA TYR A 93 9.99 -2.86 -1.19
C TYR A 93 11.14 -1.87 -1.42
N MET A 94 11.78 -1.94 -2.59
CA MET A 94 12.81 -0.98 -2.96
C MET A 94 12.28 0.44 -3.02
N LEU A 95 11.11 0.64 -3.64
CA LEU A 95 10.47 1.94 -3.71
C LEU A 95 10.04 2.44 -2.31
N SER A 96 9.44 1.59 -1.48
CA SER A 96 9.07 1.98 -0.12
C SER A 96 10.29 2.35 0.72
N TYR A 97 11.41 1.62 0.57
CA TYR A 97 12.65 1.95 1.26
C TYR A 97 13.15 3.33 0.85
N PHE A 98 13.19 3.63 -0.45
CA PHE A 98 13.62 4.96 -0.90
C PHE A 98 12.74 6.07 -0.31
N LEU A 99 11.42 5.90 -0.35
CA LEU A 99 10.47 6.91 0.14
C LEU A 99 10.58 7.16 1.65
N ILE A 100 10.88 6.13 2.45
CA ILE A 100 10.83 6.20 3.92
C ILE A 100 12.21 6.39 4.56
N LYS A 101 13.25 5.74 4.02
CA LYS A 101 14.54 5.56 4.70
C LYS A 101 15.69 6.29 4.03
N SER A 102 15.56 6.70 2.77
CA SER A 102 16.64 7.37 2.05
C SER A 102 16.45 8.88 2.01
N SER A 103 17.55 9.61 2.07
CA SER A 103 17.63 11.05 1.82
C SER A 103 18.95 11.39 1.14
N GLU A 104 19.15 12.65 0.75
CA GLU A 104 20.43 13.06 0.16
C GLU A 104 21.61 12.85 1.11
N GLU A 105 21.40 13.12 2.41
CA GLU A 105 22.41 12.92 3.46
C GLU A 105 22.65 11.44 3.77
N HIS A 106 21.61 10.62 3.65
CA HIS A 106 21.62 9.18 3.94
C HIS A 106 21.09 8.39 2.74
N PRO A 107 21.84 8.34 1.61
CA PRO A 107 21.38 7.67 0.41
C PRO A 107 21.51 6.15 0.57
N ALA A 108 20.57 5.41 0.01
CA ALA A 108 20.56 3.96 0.10
C ALA A 108 21.58 3.34 -0.87
N THR A 109 22.38 2.44 -0.31
CA THR A 109 23.37 1.61 -0.98
C THR A 109 22.81 0.20 -1.23
N ARG A 110 23.61 -0.68 -1.82
CA ARG A 110 23.24 -2.09 -1.98
C ARG A 110 23.10 -2.85 -0.65
N HIS A 111 23.73 -2.35 0.41
CA HIS A 111 23.76 -2.98 1.73
C HIS A 111 22.42 -2.85 2.44
N ASP A 112 21.70 -1.76 2.18
CA ASP A 112 20.35 -1.49 2.69
C ASP A 112 19.28 -2.48 2.20
N PHE A 113 19.60 -3.30 1.18
CA PHE A 113 18.69 -4.29 0.60
C PHE A 113 19.17 -5.72 0.79
N SER A 114 20.25 -5.92 1.54
CA SER A 114 20.94 -7.21 1.63
C SER A 114 21.20 -7.57 3.08
N VAL A 115 20.45 -8.56 3.58
CA VAL A 115 20.66 -9.12 4.93
C VAL A 115 22.04 -9.82 5.07
N VAL A 116 22.67 -10.22 3.96
CA VAL A 116 23.89 -11.05 3.95
C VAL A 116 25.01 -10.51 3.03
N ASP A 117 25.03 -9.19 2.75
CA ASP A 117 26.04 -8.54 1.88
C ASP A 117 26.27 -9.12 0.47
N THR A 118 25.29 -9.85 -0.08
CA THR A 118 25.44 -10.59 -1.34
C THR A 118 25.16 -9.81 -2.62
N ILE A 119 24.51 -8.64 -2.55
CA ILE A 119 24.13 -7.90 -3.76
C ILE A 119 25.37 -7.27 -4.39
N ARG A 120 25.73 -7.71 -5.60
CA ARG A 120 26.83 -7.11 -6.37
C ARG A 120 26.47 -5.66 -6.78
N PRO A 121 27.44 -4.71 -6.82
CA PRO A 121 27.17 -3.33 -7.19
C PRO A 121 26.43 -3.16 -8.52
N ASN A 122 26.84 -3.88 -9.56
CA ASN A 122 26.17 -3.82 -10.86
C ASN A 122 24.73 -4.34 -10.82
N THR A 123 24.44 -5.36 -9.99
CA THR A 123 23.09 -5.89 -9.80
C THR A 123 22.20 -4.86 -9.13
N TYR A 124 22.71 -4.15 -8.12
CA TYR A 124 21.98 -3.08 -7.44
C TYR A 124 21.64 -1.94 -8.41
N ILE A 125 22.65 -1.41 -9.13
CA ILE A 125 22.47 -0.36 -10.14
C ILE A 125 21.43 -0.77 -11.19
N GLN A 126 21.51 -2.00 -11.70
CA GLN A 126 20.54 -2.50 -12.66
C GLN A 126 19.14 -2.63 -12.06
N SER A 127 19.01 -3.04 -10.79
CA SER A 127 17.71 -3.13 -10.13
C SER A 127 17.03 -1.77 -10.01
N VAL A 128 17.77 -0.76 -9.53
CA VAL A 128 17.26 0.62 -9.42
C VAL A 128 16.92 1.19 -10.81
N ASN A 129 17.76 0.95 -11.82
CA ASN A 129 17.46 1.38 -13.19
C ASN A 129 16.21 0.69 -13.76
N ARG A 130 16.00 -0.61 -13.47
CA ARG A 130 14.78 -1.32 -13.87
C ARG A 130 13.53 -0.73 -13.23
N LEU A 131 13.59 -0.37 -11.95
CA LEU A 131 12.51 0.32 -11.24
C LEU A 131 12.23 1.68 -11.89
N ARG A 132 13.25 2.55 -12.00
CA ARG A 132 13.13 3.89 -12.58
C ARG A 132 12.56 3.85 -14.00
N ASN A 133 13.10 2.99 -14.86
CA ASN A 133 12.63 2.85 -16.25
C ASN A 133 11.19 2.35 -16.31
N ARG A 134 10.80 1.41 -15.44
CA ARG A 134 9.43 0.91 -15.38
C ARG A 134 8.44 2.03 -15.04
N MET A 135 8.81 2.92 -14.11
CA MET A 135 7.99 4.06 -13.71
C MET A 135 8.00 5.16 -14.78
N SER A 136 9.16 5.53 -15.32
CA SER A 136 9.26 6.59 -16.34
C SER A 136 8.54 6.22 -17.64
N ASN A 137 8.52 4.94 -18.02
CA ASN A 137 7.74 4.44 -19.15
C ASN A 137 6.21 4.60 -18.98
N ARG A 138 5.76 4.88 -17.76
CA ARG A 138 4.36 5.18 -17.40
C ARG A 138 4.16 6.65 -17.04
N GLY A 139 5.10 7.53 -17.41
CA GLY A 139 4.94 8.98 -17.18
C GLY A 139 5.26 9.45 -15.76
N PHE A 140 5.83 8.60 -14.91
CA PHE A 140 6.29 9.05 -13.59
C PHE A 140 7.53 9.95 -13.72
N PRO A 141 7.64 11.01 -12.93
CA PRO A 141 8.82 11.87 -12.90
C PRO A 141 10.02 11.13 -12.31
N SER A 142 11.23 11.63 -12.58
CA SER A 142 12.44 11.11 -11.93
C SER A 142 12.59 11.74 -10.55
N PHE A 143 12.22 11.01 -9.52
CA PHE A 143 12.32 11.42 -8.10
C PHE A 143 13.31 10.59 -7.28
N ILE A 144 13.88 9.53 -7.89
CA ILE A 144 14.99 8.76 -7.30
C ILE A 144 16.28 9.24 -7.95
N GLN A 145 17.10 9.92 -7.17
CA GLN A 145 18.37 10.50 -7.62
C GLN A 145 19.52 9.56 -7.34
N ARG A 146 20.57 9.67 -8.16
CA ARG A 146 21.79 8.88 -8.01
C ARG A 146 22.88 9.77 -7.44
N THR A 147 23.61 9.25 -6.46
CA THR A 147 24.80 9.89 -5.90
C THR A 147 25.93 8.87 -5.71
N ARG A 148 27.04 9.33 -5.14
CA ARG A 148 28.10 8.48 -4.60
C ARG A 148 28.15 8.62 -3.08
N PHE A 149 28.13 7.49 -2.39
CA PHE A 149 28.25 7.43 -0.94
C PHE A 149 29.21 6.31 -0.60
N GLN A 150 30.18 6.57 0.28
CA GLN A 150 31.23 5.60 0.65
C GLN A 150 31.88 4.91 -0.56
N GLU A 151 32.23 5.69 -1.58
CA GLU A 151 32.86 5.25 -2.84
C GLU A 151 32.01 4.34 -3.75
N GLU A 152 30.76 4.03 -3.40
CA GLU A 152 29.85 3.23 -4.22
C GLU A 152 28.64 4.01 -4.77
N ALA A 153 27.87 3.35 -5.64
CA ALA A 153 26.65 3.94 -6.20
C ALA A 153 25.54 3.87 -5.15
N ALA A 154 24.97 5.02 -4.82
CA ALA A 154 23.87 5.14 -3.89
C ALA A 154 22.72 5.94 -4.51
N TYR A 155 21.52 5.77 -3.96
CA TYR A 155 20.30 6.36 -4.50
C TYR A 155 19.41 6.87 -3.37
N TYR A 156 18.71 7.96 -3.62
CA TYR A 156 17.83 8.56 -2.62
C TYR A 156 16.57 9.15 -3.24
N TYR A 157 15.54 9.27 -2.41
CA TYR A 157 14.35 10.02 -2.72
C TYR A 157 14.60 11.52 -2.55
N ASP A 158 14.39 12.32 -3.60
CA ASP A 158 14.67 13.76 -3.59
C ASP A 158 13.57 14.64 -3.00
N GLU A 159 12.54 14.03 -2.43
CA GLU A 159 11.49 14.76 -1.74
C GLU A 159 10.60 15.63 -2.63
N SER A 160 10.69 15.49 -3.96
CA SER A 160 9.95 16.33 -4.91
C SER A 160 8.44 16.23 -4.79
N TYR A 161 7.92 15.13 -4.25
CA TYR A 161 6.48 14.87 -4.16
C TYR A 161 6.05 14.38 -2.77
N PRO A 162 4.83 14.68 -2.31
CA PRO A 162 4.24 13.93 -1.21
C PRO A 162 4.02 12.46 -1.61
N PHE A 163 4.01 11.56 -0.63
CA PHE A 163 3.70 10.15 -0.87
C PHE A 163 2.79 9.54 0.19
N TYR A 164 2.08 8.48 -0.22
CA TYR A 164 1.40 7.56 0.66
C TYR A 164 1.78 6.12 0.33
N ILE A 165 2.19 5.36 1.33
CA ILE A 165 2.43 3.92 1.24
C ILE A 165 1.33 3.22 2.04
N MET A 166 0.63 2.29 1.40
CA MET A 166 -0.51 1.60 1.99
C MET A 166 -0.31 0.08 1.89
N TYR A 167 -0.40 -0.62 3.02
CA TYR A 167 -0.28 -2.07 3.13
C TYR A 167 -1.14 -2.57 4.29
N ARG A 168 -1.44 -3.87 4.33
CA ARG A 168 -2.33 -4.39 5.36
C ARG A 168 -1.66 -4.43 6.73
N VAL A 169 -2.44 -4.31 7.80
CA VAL A 169 -1.92 -4.37 9.17
C VAL A 169 -1.40 -5.77 9.54
N ASP A 170 -1.95 -6.81 8.91
CA ASP A 170 -1.51 -8.20 9.07
C ASP A 170 -0.35 -8.59 8.13
N ASP A 171 0.08 -7.71 7.23
CA ASP A 171 1.27 -7.92 6.41
C ASP A 171 2.52 -7.45 7.20
N GLU A 172 3.38 -8.40 7.57
CA GLU A 172 4.73 -8.09 8.04
C GLU A 172 5.57 -7.55 6.87
N ILE A 173 5.51 -6.24 6.64
CA ILE A 173 6.58 -5.54 5.94
C ILE A 173 7.69 -5.32 6.98
N GLU A 174 8.42 -6.38 7.30
CA GLU A 174 9.72 -6.21 7.96
C GLU A 174 10.59 -5.39 7.01
N TYR A 175 10.90 -4.15 7.41
CA TYR A 175 12.01 -3.40 6.83
C TYR A 175 13.29 -4.15 7.17
N ARG A 176 13.63 -5.16 6.36
CA ARG A 176 14.88 -5.92 6.45
C ARG A 176 16.01 -5.15 5.79
#